data_AF-A0A5N7BXS2-F1
#
_entry.id   AF-A0A5N7BXS2-F1
#
_cell.length_a   1.000
_cell.length_b   1.000
_cell.length_c   1.000
_cell.angle_alpha   90.00
_cell.angle_beta   90.00
_cell.angle_gamma   90.00
#
_symmetry.space_group_name_H-M   'P 1'
#
loop_
_entity.id
_entity.type
_entity.pdbx_description
1 polymer ?
#
loop_
_entity_poly.entity_id
_entity_poly.type
_entity_poly.pdbx_seq_one_letter_code
_entity_poly.pdbx_strand_id
1 'polypeptide(L)'
;MSTSQQPAISREEAISRLDSVQLFPVFDLAAAVQAIGEVSDTLQRYQVERELHRPCETEPTANDDCLVFLVIAGLDILTEGVIRASSTVRGTAVLSNVLRTLTELSRMHSSYLSVMLANASGLGTMTPNTHNTHRISGQVQQRRSQGTNESSIHSIFHANETSLFPSLLMRTLEQGIDTHILLSVVKSVQMVEVIKDRVGNGLGRWSTWEEQKTPASNNYKLDD
;
A
#
# COMPACT_ATOMS: atom_id res chain seq x y z
N MET A 1 -22.63 4.32 -23.68
CA MET A 1 -21.64 3.90 -22.66
C MET A 1 -22.10 4.52 -21.35
N SER A 2 -22.88 3.77 -20.58
CA SER A 2 -23.66 4.29 -19.45
C SER A 2 -22.75 4.49 -18.24
N THR A 3 -22.56 5.75 -17.84
CA THR A 3 -21.94 6.11 -16.57
C THR A 3 -22.91 5.75 -15.45
N SER A 4 -22.70 4.60 -14.81
CA SER A 4 -23.40 4.25 -13.57
C SER A 4 -22.92 5.23 -12.49
N GLN A 5 -23.66 6.32 -12.32
CA GLN A 5 -23.48 7.25 -11.20
C GLN A 5 -23.94 6.51 -9.94
N GLN A 6 -22.98 6.06 -9.14
CA GLN A 6 -23.28 5.58 -7.79
C GLN A 6 -23.90 6.75 -7.02
N PRO A 7 -25.09 6.60 -6.44
CA PRO A 7 -25.71 7.68 -5.68
C PRO A 7 -24.83 8.03 -4.49
N ALA A 8 -24.67 9.34 -4.23
CA ALA A 8 -23.98 9.80 -3.03
C ALA A 8 -24.70 9.23 -1.79
N ILE A 9 -23.95 8.55 -0.93
CA ILE A 9 -24.47 8.01 0.33
C ILE A 9 -25.04 9.14 1.19
N SER A 10 -26.11 8.86 1.94
CA SER A 10 -26.62 9.84 2.90
C SER A 10 -25.62 10.06 4.03
N ARG A 11 -25.75 11.19 4.73
CA ARG A 11 -24.89 11.51 5.87
C ARG A 11 -25.02 10.46 6.98
N GLU A 12 -26.23 9.99 7.24
CA GLU A 12 -26.54 9.01 8.28
C GLU A 12 -25.92 7.64 7.94
N GLU A 13 -26.01 7.23 6.68
CA GLU A 13 -25.36 6.03 6.16
C GLU A 13 -23.83 6.15 6.26
N ALA A 14 -23.27 7.30 5.90
CA ALA A 14 -21.82 7.54 6.02
C ALA A 14 -21.35 7.46 7.48
N ILE A 15 -22.11 8.00 8.42
CA ILE A 15 -21.81 7.92 9.86
C ILE A 15 -21.88 6.47 10.35
N SER A 16 -22.93 5.73 9.98
CA SER A 16 -23.07 4.32 10.37
C SER A 16 -21.91 3.46 9.86
N ARG A 17 -21.33 3.78 8.70
CA ARG A 17 -20.13 3.09 8.20
C ARG A 17 -18.86 3.40 8.98
N LEU A 18 -18.81 4.51 9.72
CA LEU A 18 -17.65 4.86 10.56
C LEU A 18 -17.67 4.13 11.90
N ASP A 19 -18.82 3.61 12.34
CA ASP A 19 -18.94 2.88 13.61
C ASP A 19 -18.09 1.59 13.65
N SER A 20 -17.75 1.02 12.48
CA SER A 20 -16.88 -0.15 12.35
C SER A 20 -15.39 0.18 12.24
N VAL A 21 -15.02 1.47 12.15
CA VAL A 21 -13.64 1.91 11.97
C VAL A 21 -12.95 2.04 13.33
N GLN A 22 -11.84 1.33 13.49
CA GLN A 22 -10.98 1.41 14.68
C GLN A 22 -9.65 2.05 14.30
N LEU A 23 -9.20 3.02 15.12
CA LEU A 23 -7.95 3.74 14.91
C LEU A 23 -6.97 3.43 16.04
N PHE A 24 -5.76 3.03 15.66
CA PHE A 24 -4.66 2.73 16.58
C PHE A 24 -3.53 3.73 16.36
N PRO A 25 -3.45 4.81 17.15
CA PRO A 25 -2.35 5.77 17.04
C PRO A 25 -1.06 5.14 17.55
N VAL A 26 -0.04 5.17 16.70
CA VAL A 26 1.26 4.55 16.98
C VAL A 26 2.37 5.57 16.71
N PHE A 27 3.31 5.70 17.64
CA PHE A 27 4.37 6.73 17.58
C PHE A 27 5.77 6.17 17.37
N ASP A 28 5.97 4.86 17.54
CA ASP A 28 7.22 4.18 17.28
C ASP A 28 6.97 2.74 16.81
N LEU A 29 8.03 2.08 16.33
CA LEU A 29 7.91 0.72 15.79
C LEU A 29 7.55 -0.32 16.87
N ALA A 30 7.87 -0.07 18.14
CA ALA A 30 7.53 -1.01 19.22
C ALA A 30 6.02 -0.98 19.52
N ALA A 31 5.44 0.22 19.60
CA ALA A 31 4.01 0.41 19.70
C ALA A 31 3.26 -0.15 18.47
N ALA A 32 3.86 -0.08 17.27
CA ALA A 32 3.29 -0.70 16.07
C ALA A 32 3.16 -2.22 16.22
N VAL A 33 4.23 -2.86 16.71
CA VAL A 33 4.25 -4.31 16.97
C VAL A 33 3.21 -4.70 18.00
N GLN A 34 3.04 -3.90 19.06
CA GLN A 34 2.01 -4.13 20.08
C GLN A 34 0.61 -4.01 19.50
N ALA A 35 0.32 -2.95 18.75
CA ALA A 35 -0.98 -2.76 18.10
C ALA A 35 -1.32 -3.90 17.13
N ILE A 36 -0.34 -4.39 16.36
CA ILE A 36 -0.50 -5.57 15.49
C ILE A 36 -0.85 -6.82 16.32
N GLY A 37 -0.23 -6.99 17.49
CA GLY A 37 -0.56 -8.04 18.43
C GLY A 37 -2.01 -7.96 18.92
N GLU A 38 -2.46 -6.79 19.36
CA GLU A 38 -3.84 -6.56 19.82
C GLU A 38 -4.87 -6.83 18.71
N VAL A 39 -4.55 -6.43 17.46
CA VAL A 39 -5.38 -6.73 16.29
C VAL A 39 -5.42 -8.23 16.02
N SER A 40 -4.28 -8.93 16.13
CA SER A 40 -4.21 -10.39 15.98
C SER A 40 -5.09 -11.10 17.01
N ASP A 41 -5.01 -10.72 18.29
CA ASP A 41 -5.82 -11.31 19.35
C ASP A 41 -7.32 -11.05 19.13
N THR A 42 -7.65 -9.88 18.60
CA THR A 42 -9.02 -9.49 18.26
C THR A 42 -9.56 -10.31 17.08
N LEU A 43 -8.77 -10.48 16.02
CA LEU A 43 -9.12 -11.34 14.89
C LEU A 43 -9.30 -12.80 15.32
N GLN A 44 -8.47 -13.30 16.22
CA GLN A 44 -8.60 -14.65 16.75
C GLN A 44 -9.92 -14.83 17.52
N ARG A 45 -10.30 -13.85 18.36
CA ARG A 45 -11.60 -13.87 19.06
C ARG A 45 -12.77 -13.85 18.06
N TYR A 46 -12.71 -12.99 17.06
CA TYR A 46 -13.70 -12.96 15.98
C TYR A 46 -13.81 -14.30 15.26
N GLN A 47 -12.70 -14.97 14.97
CA GLN A 47 -12.72 -16.29 14.34
C GLN A 47 -13.46 -17.32 15.20
N VAL A 48 -13.15 -17.38 16.50
CA VAL A 48 -13.79 -18.32 17.43
C VAL A 48 -15.30 -18.05 17.51
N GLU A 49 -15.72 -16.79 17.57
CA GLU A 49 -17.13 -16.41 17.58
C GLU A 49 -17.84 -16.82 16.27
N ARG A 50 -17.20 -16.64 15.10
CA ARG A 50 -17.74 -17.07 13.81
C ARG A 50 -17.88 -18.59 13.72
N GLU A 51 -16.91 -19.34 14.24
CA GLU A 51 -16.96 -20.80 14.27
C GLU A 51 -18.07 -21.31 15.20
N LEU A 52 -18.27 -20.66 16.36
CA LEU A 52 -19.33 -21.01 17.31
C LEU A 52 -20.74 -20.73 16.77
N HIS A 53 -20.91 -19.63 16.03
CA HIS A 53 -22.21 -19.21 15.48
C HIS A 53 -22.50 -19.79 14.09
N ARG A 54 -21.65 -20.67 13.54
CA ARG A 54 -21.91 -21.31 12.25
C ARG A 54 -23.16 -22.19 12.37
N PRO A 55 -24.30 -21.84 11.73
CA PRO A 55 -25.51 -22.63 11.86
C PRO A 55 -25.28 -24.00 11.24
N CYS A 56 -25.45 -25.05 12.04
CA CYS A 56 -25.57 -26.41 11.55
C CYS A 56 -26.98 -26.56 10.97
N GLU A 57 -27.23 -26.02 9.78
CA GLU A 57 -28.26 -26.47 8.81
C GLU A 57 -28.44 -25.45 7.68
N THR A 58 -28.52 -26.01 6.46
CA THR A 58 -29.06 -25.50 5.19
C THR A 58 -29.91 -24.23 5.26
N GLU A 59 -29.37 -23.11 4.80
CA GLU A 59 -29.92 -22.19 3.77
C GLU A 59 -28.93 -21.02 3.61
N PRO A 60 -28.46 -20.69 2.40
CA PRO A 60 -27.53 -19.58 2.19
C PRO A 60 -28.33 -18.27 2.25
N THR A 61 -28.60 -17.79 3.47
CA THR A 61 -29.02 -16.40 3.65
C THR A 61 -27.82 -15.52 3.30
N ALA A 62 -27.98 -14.78 2.20
CA ALA A 62 -26.99 -13.84 1.71
C ALA A 62 -26.70 -12.76 2.76
N ASN A 63 -25.44 -12.34 2.83
CA ASN A 63 -24.90 -11.21 3.57
C ASN A 63 -24.85 -11.35 5.10
N ASP A 64 -23.67 -11.68 5.63
CA ASP A 64 -22.74 -10.63 6.07
C ASP A 64 -21.37 -11.26 6.38
N ASP A 65 -20.58 -11.54 5.35
CA ASP A 65 -19.16 -11.86 5.57
C ASP A 65 -18.46 -10.56 5.96
N CYS A 66 -18.37 -10.31 7.27
CA CYS A 66 -17.64 -9.16 7.79
C CYS A 66 -16.18 -9.24 7.35
N LEU A 67 -15.82 -8.43 6.36
CA LEU A 67 -14.46 -8.29 5.87
C LEU A 67 -13.73 -7.28 6.73
N VAL A 68 -12.61 -7.71 7.32
CA VAL A 68 -11.71 -6.83 8.05
C VAL A 68 -10.67 -6.29 7.10
N PHE A 69 -10.58 -4.96 7.02
CA PHE A 69 -9.56 -4.27 6.24
C PHE A 69 -8.58 -3.56 7.19
N LEU A 70 -7.38 -4.12 7.32
CA LEU A 70 -6.32 -3.57 8.16
C LEU A 70 -5.42 -2.66 7.32
N VAL A 71 -5.46 -1.36 7.62
CA VAL A 71 -4.56 -0.37 7.00
C VAL A 71 -3.48 0.02 7.98
N ILE A 72 -2.22 -0.12 7.59
CA ILE A 72 -1.07 0.33 8.37
C ILE A 72 -0.34 1.40 7.54
N ALA A 73 -0.39 2.63 8.02
CA ALA A 73 0.27 3.76 7.37
C ALA A 73 1.58 4.13 8.09
N GLY A 74 2.63 4.43 7.33
CA GLY A 74 3.88 4.99 7.87
C GLY A 74 4.83 3.99 8.53
N LEU A 75 4.69 2.68 8.27
CA LEU A 75 5.60 1.66 8.79
C LEU A 75 7.06 1.89 8.36
N ASP A 76 7.25 2.43 7.17
CA ASP A 76 8.53 2.90 6.62
C ASP A 76 9.16 4.00 7.49
N ILE A 77 8.39 5.04 7.84
CA ILE A 77 8.85 6.14 8.72
C ILE A 77 9.22 5.62 10.11
N LEU A 78 8.39 4.74 10.70
CA LEU A 78 8.68 4.15 12.01
C LEU A 78 9.98 3.33 11.98
N THR A 79 10.19 2.58 10.90
CA THR A 79 11.41 1.80 10.69
C THR A 79 12.63 2.70 10.50
N GLU A 80 12.52 3.77 9.70
CA GLU A 80 13.57 4.78 9.57
C GLU A 80 13.93 5.42 10.93
N GLY A 81 12.94 5.61 11.81
CA GLY A 81 13.15 6.01 13.20
C GLY A 81 14.09 5.08 13.96
N VAL A 82 13.88 3.76 13.85
CA VAL A 82 14.76 2.75 14.45
C VAL A 82 16.14 2.75 13.81
N ILE A 83 16.23 2.88 12.48
CA ILE A 83 17.51 2.93 11.77
C ILE A 83 18.35 4.11 12.26
N ARG A 84 17.74 5.30 12.35
CA ARG A 84 18.41 6.52 12.82
C ARG A 84 18.86 6.41 14.27
N ALA A 85 18.07 5.78 15.13
CA ALA A 85 18.40 5.62 16.55
C ALA A 85 19.37 4.45 16.83
N SER A 86 19.53 3.51 15.90
CA SER A 86 20.32 2.29 16.12
C SER A 86 21.20 1.93 14.92
N SER A 87 20.71 1.11 13.99
CA SER A 87 21.42 0.74 12.78
C SER A 87 20.46 0.27 11.70
N THR A 88 20.91 0.34 10.45
CA THR A 88 20.16 -0.19 9.29
C THR A 88 19.82 -1.66 9.49
N VAL A 89 20.79 -2.47 9.93
CA VAL A 89 20.61 -3.92 10.16
C VAL A 89 19.51 -4.19 11.18
N ARG A 90 19.50 -3.46 12.30
CA ARG A 90 18.48 -3.63 13.33
C ARG A 90 17.10 -3.21 12.81
N GLY A 91 16.99 -2.03 12.19
CA GLY A 91 15.73 -1.56 11.62
C GLY A 91 15.15 -2.55 10.60
N THR A 92 15.98 -3.05 9.68
CA THR A 92 15.55 -4.03 8.68
C THR A 92 15.16 -5.37 9.29
N ALA A 93 15.86 -5.83 10.34
CA ALA A 93 15.51 -7.08 11.02
C ALA A 93 14.15 -6.99 11.72
N VAL A 94 13.87 -5.87 12.39
CA VAL A 94 12.56 -5.65 13.01
C VAL A 94 11.47 -5.55 11.95
N LEU A 95 11.69 -4.78 10.88
CA LEU A 95 10.74 -4.66 9.77
C LEU A 95 10.44 -6.03 9.13
N SER A 96 11.46 -6.84 8.83
CA SER A 96 11.28 -8.20 8.30
C SER A 96 10.40 -9.06 9.20
N ASN A 97 10.57 -8.96 10.52
CA ASN A 97 9.72 -9.68 11.47
C ASN A 97 8.27 -9.18 11.43
N VAL A 98 8.05 -7.86 11.38
CA VAL A 98 6.70 -7.29 11.26
C VAL A 98 6.01 -7.76 9.98
N LEU A 99 6.69 -7.67 8.83
CA LEU A 99 6.15 -8.11 7.54
C LEU A 99 5.83 -9.61 7.55
N ARG A 100 6.67 -10.42 8.20
CA ARG A 100 6.42 -11.86 8.39
C ARG A 100 5.16 -12.09 9.21
N THR A 101 5.00 -11.42 10.36
CA THR A 101 3.80 -11.53 11.20
C THR A 101 2.54 -11.12 10.44
N LEU A 102 2.58 -10.02 9.68
CA LEU A 102 1.44 -9.59 8.86
C LEU A 102 1.11 -10.57 7.74
N THR A 103 2.13 -11.17 7.12
CA THR A 103 1.94 -12.22 6.11
C THR A 103 1.31 -13.47 6.72
N GLU A 104 1.78 -13.89 7.90
CA GLU A 104 1.22 -15.02 8.64
C GLU A 104 -0.25 -14.74 9.01
N LEU A 105 -0.56 -13.55 9.54
CA LEU A 105 -1.91 -13.13 9.91
C LEU A 105 -2.86 -13.09 8.70
N SER A 106 -2.42 -12.47 7.59
CA SER A 106 -3.19 -12.40 6.34
C SER A 106 -3.48 -13.78 5.77
N ARG A 107 -2.54 -14.73 5.86
CA ARG A 107 -2.76 -16.11 5.40
C ARG A 107 -3.70 -16.88 6.33
N MET A 108 -3.52 -16.73 7.65
CA MET A 108 -4.33 -17.38 8.67
C MET A 108 -5.81 -17.01 8.55
N HIS A 109 -6.10 -15.75 8.24
CA HIS A 109 -7.45 -15.22 8.11
C HIS A 109 -7.82 -14.84 6.66
N SER A 110 -7.24 -15.53 5.68
CA SER A 110 -7.34 -15.21 4.24
C SER A 110 -8.77 -15.17 3.68
N SER A 111 -9.75 -15.76 4.38
CA SER A 111 -11.16 -15.70 3.97
C SER A 111 -11.86 -14.38 4.29
N TYR A 112 -11.32 -13.56 5.21
CA TYR A 112 -11.99 -12.33 5.65
C TYR A 112 -11.06 -11.16 6.03
N LEU A 113 -9.73 -11.36 6.06
CA LEU A 113 -8.77 -10.29 6.36
C LEU A 113 -8.02 -9.86 5.09
N SER A 114 -7.99 -8.56 4.84
CA SER A 114 -7.09 -7.93 3.88
C SER A 114 -6.22 -6.90 4.58
N VAL A 115 -4.91 -6.91 4.29
CA VAL A 115 -3.91 -6.03 4.90
C VAL A 115 -3.32 -5.13 3.82
N MET A 116 -3.36 -3.82 4.05
CA MET A 116 -2.75 -2.82 3.18
C MET A 116 -1.69 -2.03 3.95
N LEU A 117 -0.47 -1.99 3.41
CA LEU A 117 0.60 -1.14 3.89
C LEU A 117 0.66 0.12 3.03
N ALA A 118 0.48 1.29 3.66
CA ALA A 118 0.60 2.58 3.02
C ALA A 118 1.89 3.25 3.46
N ASN A 119 2.86 3.36 2.55
CA ASN A 119 4.11 4.07 2.81
C ASN A 119 3.85 5.57 2.90
N ALA A 120 4.44 6.21 3.91
CA ALA A 120 4.35 7.67 4.08
C ALA A 120 5.57 8.39 3.48
N SER A 121 6.68 7.69 3.27
CA SER A 121 7.80 8.13 2.46
C SER A 121 7.50 7.87 0.98
N GLY A 122 7.61 8.91 0.16
CA GLY A 122 7.66 8.73 -1.29
C GLY A 122 8.93 7.96 -1.70
N LEU A 123 8.94 7.36 -2.89
CA LEU A 123 10.11 6.66 -3.45
C LEU A 123 11.25 7.62 -3.88
N GLY A 124 11.33 8.80 -3.27
CA GLY A 124 12.19 9.92 -3.63
C GLY A 124 11.65 10.74 -4.80
N THR A 125 12.04 12.01 -4.88
CA THR A 125 11.94 12.76 -6.14
C THR A 125 12.98 12.18 -7.07
N MET A 126 12.57 11.49 -8.14
CA MET A 126 13.47 11.21 -9.26
C MET A 126 13.89 12.58 -9.82
N THR A 127 15.06 13.08 -9.39
CA THR A 127 15.58 14.33 -9.91
C THR A 127 15.89 14.08 -11.39
N PRO A 128 15.28 14.81 -12.34
CA PRO A 128 15.76 14.77 -13.71
C PRO A 128 17.21 15.20 -13.67
N ASN A 129 18.11 14.32 -14.10
CA ASN A 129 19.55 14.52 -14.05
C ASN A 129 19.90 15.76 -14.90
N THR A 130 19.88 16.93 -14.28
CA THR A 130 20.10 18.23 -14.92
C THR A 130 21.53 18.66 -14.61
N HIS A 131 22.50 17.99 -15.22
CA HIS A 131 23.92 18.38 -15.35
C HIS A 131 24.60 17.26 -16.19
N ASN A 132 25.08 17.43 -17.41
CA ASN A 132 26.03 18.42 -17.91
C ASN A 132 25.92 18.59 -19.43
N THR A 133 25.62 19.79 -19.90
CA THR A 133 25.99 20.28 -21.23
C THR A 133 27.39 20.88 -21.16
N HIS A 134 28.45 20.08 -21.37
CA HIS A 134 29.71 20.60 -21.93
C HIS A 134 30.60 19.50 -22.55
N ARG A 135 30.70 19.57 -23.88
CA ARG A 135 31.86 19.28 -24.77
C ARG A 135 32.53 17.89 -24.83
N ILE A 136 32.35 17.26 -26.00
CA ILE A 136 33.37 16.80 -26.96
C ILE A 136 34.75 16.42 -26.37
N SER A 137 35.05 15.12 -26.31
CA SER A 137 36.17 14.49 -27.03
C SER A 137 36.16 12.98 -26.77
N GLY A 138 36.44 12.19 -27.80
CA GLY A 138 36.31 10.74 -27.78
C GLY A 138 37.25 10.07 -26.80
N GLN A 139 36.72 9.09 -26.07
CA GLN A 139 37.41 7.85 -25.74
C GLN A 139 36.35 6.79 -25.44
N VAL A 140 36.37 5.74 -26.26
CA VAL A 140 35.63 4.50 -26.06
C VAL A 140 36.19 3.87 -24.79
N GLN A 141 35.63 4.24 -23.64
CA GLN A 141 35.90 3.57 -22.39
C GLN A 141 34.69 2.72 -22.04
N GLN A 142 34.79 1.48 -22.50
CA GLN A 142 34.01 0.32 -22.16
C GLN A 142 33.80 0.24 -20.64
N ARG A 143 32.78 0.93 -20.13
CA ARG A 143 32.22 0.63 -18.81
C ARG A 143 31.53 -0.72 -18.94
N ARG A 144 32.28 -1.76 -18.57
CA ARG A 144 31.73 -2.99 -18.00
C ARG A 144 30.84 -2.59 -16.81
N SER A 145 29.56 -2.32 -17.07
CA SER A 145 28.50 -2.55 -16.08
C SER A 145 28.20 -4.05 -16.10
N GLN A 146 29.18 -4.82 -15.64
CA GLN A 146 29.04 -6.26 -15.41
C GLN A 146 28.76 -6.43 -13.93
N GLY A 147 27.48 -6.59 -13.64
CA GLY A 147 26.91 -6.68 -12.30
C GLY A 147 25.41 -6.85 -12.46
N THR A 148 25.03 -8.01 -12.98
CA THR A 148 23.70 -8.62 -13.00
C THR A 148 22.89 -8.25 -11.76
N ASN A 149 22.04 -7.21 -11.83
CA ASN A 149 20.98 -6.97 -10.86
C ASN A 149 19.69 -7.50 -11.47
N GLU A 150 19.60 -8.82 -11.55
CA GLU A 150 18.39 -9.50 -12.00
C GLU A 150 17.39 -9.46 -10.83
N SER A 151 16.45 -8.50 -10.86
CA SER A 151 15.20 -8.41 -10.07
C SER A 151 14.83 -7.00 -9.55
N SER A 152 15.44 -5.91 -10.03
CA SER A 152 14.99 -4.57 -9.59
C SER A 152 13.58 -4.25 -10.10
N ILE A 153 12.71 -3.77 -9.21
CA ILE A 153 11.39 -3.27 -9.60
C ILE A 153 11.51 -1.90 -10.27
N HIS A 154 10.83 -1.75 -11.41
CA HIS A 154 10.76 -0.53 -12.21
C HIS A 154 9.31 -0.16 -12.51
N SER A 155 9.05 1.13 -12.73
CA SER A 155 7.78 1.62 -13.27
C SER A 155 7.85 1.63 -14.79
N ILE A 156 6.78 1.25 -15.50
CA ILE A 156 6.70 1.35 -16.97
C ILE A 156 6.77 2.81 -17.46
N PHE A 157 6.36 3.76 -16.61
CA PHE A 157 6.40 5.19 -16.92
C PHE A 157 7.80 5.77 -16.73
N HIS A 158 8.68 5.04 -16.05
CA HIS A 158 10.04 5.44 -15.70
C HIS A 158 11.05 4.31 -15.95
N ALA A 159 10.79 3.45 -16.95
CA ALA A 159 11.54 2.20 -17.17
C ALA A 159 13.04 2.42 -17.52
N ASN A 160 13.41 3.64 -17.94
CA ASN A 160 14.78 4.03 -18.23
C ASN A 160 15.53 4.63 -17.01
N GLU A 161 14.88 4.67 -15.83
CA GLU A 161 15.41 5.28 -14.62
C GLU A 161 15.91 4.23 -13.60
N THR A 162 16.57 4.73 -12.55
CA THR A 162 17.09 3.92 -11.43
C THR A 162 16.00 3.06 -10.78
N SER A 163 16.41 1.91 -10.21
CA SER A 163 15.53 1.01 -9.44
C SER A 163 14.68 1.77 -8.42
N LEU A 164 13.39 1.42 -8.31
CA LEU A 164 12.45 2.04 -7.36
C LEU A 164 12.79 1.74 -5.89
N PHE A 165 13.52 0.65 -5.63
CA PHE A 165 13.87 0.22 -4.27
C PHE A 165 15.40 0.20 -4.08
N PRO A 166 16.05 1.38 -4.00
CA PRO A 166 17.51 1.47 -3.92
C PRO A 166 18.05 1.17 -2.52
N SER A 167 17.25 1.37 -1.46
CA SER A 167 17.67 1.17 -0.06
C SER A 167 17.38 -0.24 0.44
N LEU A 168 18.14 -0.68 1.45
CA LEU A 168 17.90 -1.98 2.09
C LEU A 168 16.50 -2.08 2.71
N LEU A 169 16.02 -1.00 3.32
CA LEU A 169 14.65 -0.92 3.87
C LEU A 169 13.59 -1.14 2.79
N MET A 170 13.73 -0.46 1.66
CA MET A 170 12.81 -0.57 0.53
C MET A 170 12.85 -1.99 -0.06
N ARG A 171 14.03 -2.61 -0.17
CA ARG A 171 14.14 -4.02 -0.56
C ARG A 171 13.53 -4.98 0.47
N THR A 172 13.62 -4.68 1.75
CA THR A 172 12.95 -5.48 2.79
C THR A 172 11.43 -5.41 2.65
N LEU A 173 10.86 -4.21 2.41
CA LEU A 173 9.44 -4.05 2.08
C LEU A 173 9.07 -4.84 0.82
N GLU A 174 9.88 -4.69 -0.23
CA GLU A 174 9.71 -5.40 -1.48
C GLU A 174 9.56 -6.91 -1.24
N GLN A 175 10.46 -7.53 -0.49
CA GLN A 175 10.44 -8.98 -0.29
C GLN A 175 9.25 -9.45 0.57
N GLY A 176 8.81 -8.64 1.53
CA GLY A 176 7.75 -9.01 2.46
C GLY A 176 6.32 -8.77 1.99
N ILE A 177 6.13 -8.16 0.81
CA ILE A 177 4.79 -7.77 0.31
C ILE A 177 4.49 -8.48 -1.01
N ASP A 178 3.28 -9.03 -1.14
CA ASP A 178 2.85 -9.78 -2.32
C ASP A 178 2.58 -8.89 -3.53
N THR A 179 1.91 -7.75 -3.32
CA THR A 179 1.51 -6.83 -4.38
C THR A 179 1.92 -5.41 -4.02
N HIS A 180 2.60 -4.72 -4.92
CA HIS A 180 2.94 -3.30 -4.76
C HIS A 180 2.18 -2.48 -5.78
N ILE A 181 1.51 -1.45 -5.26
CA ILE A 181 0.79 -0.46 -6.05
C ILE A 181 1.54 0.86 -5.93
N LEU A 182 1.96 1.41 -7.06
CA LEU A 182 2.62 2.71 -7.16
C LEU A 182 1.60 3.77 -7.56
N LEU A 183 1.49 4.81 -6.74
CA LEU A 183 0.83 6.05 -7.13
C LEU A 183 1.90 7.04 -7.60
N SER A 184 1.73 7.57 -8.80
CA SER A 184 2.66 8.54 -9.39
C SER A 184 1.93 9.63 -10.16
N VAL A 185 2.61 10.72 -10.50
CA VAL A 185 2.07 11.77 -11.38
C VAL A 185 2.86 11.76 -12.68
N VAL A 186 2.20 11.42 -13.78
CA VAL A 186 2.79 11.39 -15.12
C VAL A 186 2.13 12.47 -15.96
N LYS A 187 2.91 13.48 -16.38
CA LYS A 187 2.41 14.61 -17.19
C LYS A 187 1.15 15.26 -16.57
N SER A 188 1.19 15.53 -15.27
CA SER A 188 0.09 16.12 -14.47
C SER A 188 -1.16 15.25 -14.29
N VAL A 189 -1.10 13.97 -14.67
CA VAL A 189 -2.17 12.99 -14.42
C VAL A 189 -1.73 12.04 -13.31
N GLN A 190 -2.59 11.83 -12.32
CA GLN A 190 -2.36 10.82 -11.29
C GLN A 190 -2.55 9.42 -11.90
N MET A 191 -1.55 8.57 -11.72
CA MET A 191 -1.48 7.23 -12.28
C MET A 191 -1.31 6.22 -11.15
N VAL A 192 -2.05 5.12 -11.25
CA VAL A 192 -1.86 3.94 -10.41
C VAL A 192 -1.27 2.84 -11.28
N GLU A 193 -0.20 2.20 -10.80
CA GLU A 193 0.50 1.12 -11.49
C GLU A 193 0.74 -0.05 -10.53
N VAL A 194 0.54 -1.28 -11.01
CA VAL A 194 0.96 -2.49 -10.28
C VAL A 194 2.41 -2.80 -10.64
N ILE A 195 3.33 -2.49 -9.74
CA ILE A 195 4.79 -2.66 -9.95
C ILE A 195 5.32 -4.01 -9.42
N LYS A 196 4.51 -4.72 -8.62
CA LYS A 196 4.76 -6.10 -8.20
C LYS A 196 3.43 -6.81 -8.03
N ASP A 197 3.36 -8.06 -8.49
CA ASP A 197 2.29 -9.00 -8.18
C ASP A 197 2.89 -10.41 -8.10
N ARG A 198 2.99 -10.96 -6.89
CA ARG A 198 3.68 -12.23 -6.64
C ARG A 198 2.90 -13.45 -7.11
N VAL A 199 1.56 -13.40 -7.05
CA VAL A 199 0.69 -14.57 -7.24
C VAL A 199 -0.23 -14.41 -8.46
N GLY A 200 -0.50 -13.18 -8.88
CA GLY A 200 -1.38 -12.87 -10.00
C GLY A 200 -0.65 -12.51 -11.29
N ASN A 201 -1.41 -11.91 -12.21
CA ASN A 201 -0.96 -11.44 -13.53
C ASN A 201 -1.20 -9.92 -13.70
N GLY A 202 -1.19 -9.20 -12.59
CA GLY A 202 -1.44 -7.77 -12.52
C GLY A 202 -0.23 -6.90 -12.86
N LEU A 203 0.99 -7.45 -12.86
CA LEU A 203 2.22 -6.69 -13.10
C LEU A 203 2.15 -5.85 -14.39
N GLY A 204 2.47 -4.56 -14.28
CA GLY A 204 2.47 -3.61 -15.38
C GLY A 204 1.07 -3.10 -15.77
N ARG A 205 -0.01 -3.53 -15.12
CA ARG A 205 -1.33 -2.91 -15.30
C ARG A 205 -1.35 -1.53 -14.65
N TRP A 206 -2.05 -0.61 -15.28
CA TRP A 206 -2.16 0.77 -14.81
C TRP A 206 -3.51 1.39 -15.16
N SER A 207 -3.88 2.45 -14.44
CA SER A 207 -5.05 3.27 -14.71
C SER A 207 -4.78 4.72 -14.28
N THR A 208 -5.51 5.66 -14.86
CA THR A 208 -5.63 7.00 -14.27
C THR A 208 -6.37 6.90 -12.94
N TRP A 209 -5.92 7.68 -11.96
CA TRP A 209 -6.67 7.93 -10.73
C TRP A 209 -7.60 9.11 -10.99
N GLU A 210 -8.83 8.83 -11.42
CA GLU A 210 -9.86 9.86 -11.54
C GLU A 210 -10.52 10.07 -10.18
N GLU A 211 -10.37 11.27 -9.62
CA GLU A 211 -11.19 11.70 -8.51
C GLU A 211 -12.64 11.78 -9.00
N GLN A 212 -13.54 11.00 -8.39
CA GLN A 212 -14.97 11.15 -8.66
C GLN A 212 -15.34 12.60 -8.32
N LYS A 213 -15.51 13.44 -9.35
CA LYS A 213 -16.07 14.77 -9.18
C LYS A 213 -17.51 14.60 -8.68
N THR A 214 -17.71 14.79 -7.38
CA THR A 214 -19.05 15.06 -6.84
C THR A 214 -19.59 16.29 -7.58
N PRO A 215 -20.75 16.19 -8.25
CA PRO A 215 -21.34 17.36 -8.88
C PRO A 215 -21.60 18.40 -7.79
N ALA A 216 -21.01 19.58 -7.95
CA ALA A 216 -21.24 20.71 -7.08
C ALA A 216 -22.76 20.91 -6.96
N SER A 217 -23.30 20.75 -5.75
CA SER A 217 -24.67 21.10 -5.46
C SER A 217 -24.81 22.61 -5.74
N ASN A 218 -25.52 22.94 -6.81
CA ASN A 218 -25.89 24.31 -7.15
C ASN A 218 -26.65 24.92 -5.96
N ASN A 219 -25.97 25.75 -5.18
CA ASN A 219 -26.58 26.54 -4.13
C ASN A 219 -27.23 27.79 -4.73
N TYR A 220 -28.57 27.77 -4.71
CA TYR A 220 -29.52 28.87 -4.57
C TYR A 220 -29.35 30.12 -5.43
N LYS A 221 -30.17 30.18 -6.48
CA LYS A 221 -30.69 31.44 -7.00
C LYS A 221 -31.68 31.97 -5.95
N LEU A 222 -31.33 33.04 -5.25
CA LEU A 222 -32.32 33.88 -4.58
C LEU A 222 -32.99 34.72 -5.68
N ASP A 223 -34.24 34.40 -5.97
CA ASP A 223 -35.14 35.34 -6.61
C ASP A 223 -35.66 36.28 -5.49
N ASP A 224 -35.37 37.57 -5.63
CA ASP A 224 -36.18 38.69 -5.14
C ASP A 224 -36.29 39.71 -6.29
#